data_AF-A0A2Z6NJU7-F1
#
_entry.id   AF-A0A2Z6NJU7-F1
#
_cell.length_a   1.000
_cell.length_b   1.000
_cell.length_c   1.000
_cell.angle_alpha   90.00
_cell.angle_beta   90.00
_cell.angle_gamma   90.00
#
_symmetry.space_group_name_H-M   'P 1'
#
loop_
_entity.id
_entity.type
_entity.pdbx_description
1 polymer ?
#
loop_
_entity_poly.entity_id
_entity_poly.type
_entity_poly.pdbx_seq_one_letter_code
_entity_poly.pdbx_strand_id
1 'polypeptide(L)'
;MLLGMQAILFCALCGDSVESVDHLFTSCDSIFRVWYKLARWLGFQFFSPNSITSLFEGFLGISMNRKFRLGWMLVWHAAVWAIWNSRNDIIFARGTVSIVDTLVEKVKLSSWKWFLAKNPGNPCSFYEWEVQPVLCWSR
;
A
#
# COMPACT_ATOMS: atom_id res chain seq x y z
N MET A 1 26.40 -4.78 19.94
CA MET A 1 25.42 -3.74 20.33
C MET A 1 25.32 -2.61 19.31
N LEU A 2 26.40 -2.20 18.63
CA LEU A 2 26.38 -1.15 17.59
C LEU A 2 25.61 -1.50 16.30
N LEU A 3 25.52 -2.78 15.93
CA LEU A 3 24.71 -3.23 14.78
C LEU A 3 23.20 -3.05 14.98
N GLY A 4 22.73 -3.03 16.23
CA GLY A 4 21.31 -2.79 16.55
C GLY A 4 20.91 -1.31 16.47
N MET A 5 21.85 -0.38 16.63
CA MET A 5 21.60 1.06 16.49
C MET A 5 21.54 1.51 15.03
N GLN A 6 22.31 0.88 14.13
CA GLN A 6 22.24 1.17 12.69
C GLN A 6 20.90 0.75 12.07
N ALA A 7 20.32 -0.37 12.53
CA ALA A 7 19.01 -0.85 12.08
C ALA A 7 17.82 0.04 12.50
N ILE A 8 18.02 0.98 13.44
CA ILE A 8 16.98 1.92 13.88
C ILE A 8 17.04 3.22 13.08
N LEU A 9 18.21 3.60 12.57
CA LEU A 9 18.39 4.86 11.86
C LEU A 9 18.04 4.77 10.38
N PHE A 10 18.42 3.68 9.71
CA PHE A 10 18.14 3.48 8.29
C PHE A 10 16.80 2.79 8.08
N CYS A 11 16.15 3.11 6.95
CA CYS A 11 14.88 2.50 6.58
C CYS A 11 15.01 0.99 6.49
N ALA A 12 14.15 0.27 7.21
CA ALA A 12 14.21 -1.19 7.23
C ALA A 12 13.89 -1.81 5.85
N LEU A 13 13.24 -1.08 4.96
CA LEU A 13 12.80 -1.58 3.65
C LEU A 13 13.84 -1.44 2.53
N CYS A 14 14.62 -0.34 2.51
CA CYS A 14 15.67 -0.14 1.51
C CYS A 14 17.09 -0.19 2.09
N GLY A 15 17.28 0.14 3.36
CA GLY A 15 18.59 0.22 4.00
C GLY A 15 19.45 1.42 3.59
N ASP A 16 19.01 2.23 2.62
CA ASP A 16 19.85 3.23 1.95
C ASP A 16 19.66 4.68 2.45
N SER A 17 18.61 4.96 3.22
CA SER A 17 18.25 6.31 3.66
C SER A 17 17.73 6.30 5.09
N VAL A 18 17.86 7.43 5.79
CA VAL A 18 17.34 7.58 7.15
C VAL A 18 15.83 7.38 7.15
N GLU A 19 15.33 6.55 8.06
CA GLU A 19 13.90 6.29 8.17
C GLU A 19 13.17 7.53 8.67
N SER A 20 12.22 8.01 7.87
CA SER A 20 11.21 9.00 8.26
C SER A 20 9.84 8.50 7.82
N VAL A 21 8.77 9.12 8.31
CA VAL A 21 7.40 8.77 7.88
C VAL A 21 7.25 8.94 6.37
N ASP A 22 7.69 10.08 5.83
CA ASP A 22 7.60 10.34 4.39
C ASP A 22 8.51 9.39 3.60
N HIS A 23 9.71 9.10 4.09
CA HIS A 23 10.55 8.11 3.41
C HIS A 23 9.91 6.71 3.39
N LEU A 24 9.46 6.24 4.55
CA LEU A 24 8.86 4.92 4.69
C LEU A 24 7.61 4.74 3.81
N PHE A 25 6.78 5.77 3.65
CA PHE A 25 5.51 5.65 2.95
C PHE A 25 5.49 6.25 1.55
N THR A 26 6.46 7.07 1.14
CA THR A 26 6.48 7.68 -0.19
C THR A 26 7.82 7.57 -0.90
N SER A 27 8.89 8.15 -0.34
CA SER A 27 10.14 8.36 -1.08
C SER A 27 11.14 7.20 -1.04
N CYS A 28 10.87 6.14 -0.28
CA CYS A 28 11.64 4.90 -0.35
C CYS A 28 11.48 4.25 -1.73
N ASP A 29 12.60 3.95 -2.40
CA ASP A 29 12.62 3.33 -3.74
C ASP A 29 11.78 2.04 -3.83
N SER A 30 11.84 1.20 -2.80
CA SER A 30 11.01 -0.01 -2.71
C SER A 30 9.53 0.33 -2.68
N ILE A 31 9.13 1.35 -1.91
CA ILE A 31 7.74 1.76 -1.74
C ILE A 31 7.20 2.56 -2.92
N PHE A 32 8.04 3.37 -3.55
CA PHE A 32 7.73 4.02 -4.81
C PHE A 32 7.31 2.99 -5.87
N ARG A 33 8.05 1.88 -5.99
CA ARG A 33 7.71 0.78 -6.90
C ARG A 33 6.39 0.09 -6.53
N VAL A 34 6.10 -0.06 -5.23
CA VAL A 34 4.80 -0.59 -4.75
C VAL A 34 3.67 0.31 -5.21
N TRP A 35 3.75 1.62 -4.94
CA TRP A 35 2.72 2.56 -5.36
C TRP A 35 2.54 2.61 -6.87
N TYR A 36 3.63 2.58 -7.63
CA TYR A 36 3.57 2.52 -9.09
C TYR A 36 2.80 1.28 -9.58
N LYS A 37 3.07 0.10 -9.00
CA LYS A 37 2.34 -1.14 -9.33
C LYS A 37 0.88 -1.08 -8.92
N LEU A 38 0.56 -0.56 -7.73
CA LEU A 38 -0.82 -0.37 -7.28
C LEU A 38 -1.57 0.60 -8.19
N ALA A 39 -0.93 1.68 -8.62
CA ALA A 39 -1.56 2.64 -9.51
C ALA A 39 -1.86 2.06 -10.89
N ARG A 40 -0.91 1.27 -11.44
CA ARG A 40 -1.14 0.51 -12.67
C ARG A 40 -2.28 -0.49 -12.52
N TRP A 41 -2.34 -1.22 -11.41
CA TRP A 41 -3.42 -2.17 -11.12
C TRP A 41 -4.79 -1.48 -11.05
N LEU A 42 -4.84 -0.28 -10.48
CA LEU A 42 -6.09 0.48 -10.31
C LEU A 42 -6.43 1.37 -11.51
N GLY A 43 -5.55 1.43 -12.52
CA GLY A 43 -5.78 2.17 -13.76
C GLY A 43 -5.60 3.69 -13.66
N PHE A 44 -4.76 4.19 -12.73
CA PHE A 44 -4.46 5.63 -12.62
C PHE A 44 -2.97 5.92 -12.71
N GLN A 45 -2.64 7.18 -13.02
CA GLN A 45 -1.25 7.63 -13.06
C GLN A 45 -0.77 8.00 -11.66
N PHE A 46 0.31 7.36 -11.22
CA PHE A 46 0.97 7.71 -9.97
C PHE A 46 1.91 8.90 -10.18
N PHE A 47 1.69 9.98 -9.42
CA PHE A 47 2.63 11.09 -9.32
C PHE A 47 3.41 10.95 -8.03
N SER A 48 4.75 11.09 -8.11
CA SER A 48 5.63 10.98 -6.94
C SER A 48 5.27 12.05 -5.90
N PRO A 49 4.75 11.68 -4.72
CA PRO A 49 4.39 12.64 -3.70
C PRO A 49 5.60 12.87 -2.77
N ASN A 50 5.81 14.13 -2.38
CA ASN A 50 6.88 14.48 -1.44
C ASN A 50 6.49 14.25 0.03
N SER A 51 5.22 13.95 0.30
CA SER A 51 4.74 13.60 1.65
C SER A 51 3.61 12.59 1.61
N ILE A 52 3.43 11.83 2.70
CA ILE A 52 2.31 10.89 2.83
C ILE A 52 0.96 11.62 2.80
N THR A 53 0.89 12.85 3.32
CA THR A 53 -0.31 13.67 3.32
C THR A 53 -0.71 14.06 1.90
N SER A 54 0.23 14.53 1.08
CA SER A 54 -0.05 14.87 -0.32
C SER A 54 -0.49 13.64 -1.12
N LEU A 55 0.09 12.46 -0.82
CA LEU A 55 -0.34 11.23 -1.44
C LEU A 55 -1.79 10.87 -1.05
N PHE A 56 -2.12 11.00 0.24
CA PHE A 56 -3.46 10.75 0.75
C PHE A 56 -4.51 11.66 0.10
N GLU A 57 -4.20 12.96 -0.01
CA GLU A 57 -5.04 13.93 -0.71
C GLU A 57 -5.24 13.56 -2.17
N GLY A 58 -4.18 13.09 -2.84
CA GLY A 58 -4.25 12.55 -4.20
C GLY A 58 -5.27 11.42 -4.30
N PHE A 59 -5.20 10.43 -3.41
CA PHE A 59 -6.16 9.31 -3.34
C PHE A 59 -7.60 9.75 -3.07
N LEU A 60 -7.80 10.74 -2.19
CA LEU A 60 -9.12 11.31 -1.90
C LEU A 60 -9.70 12.06 -3.11
N GLY A 61 -8.84 12.72 -3.90
CA GLY A 61 -9.20 13.53 -5.05
C GLY A 61 -9.54 12.74 -6.33
N ILE A 62 -9.27 11.43 -6.39
CA ILE A 62 -9.45 10.63 -7.61
C ILE A 62 -10.90 10.58 -8.08
N SER A 63 -11.87 10.59 -7.15
CA SER A 63 -13.28 10.44 -7.52
C SER A 63 -14.23 11.22 -6.60
N MET A 64 -15.13 11.96 -7.24
CA MET A 64 -16.25 12.61 -6.56
C MET A 64 -17.35 11.61 -6.15
N ASN A 65 -17.46 10.46 -6.81
CA ASN A 65 -18.41 9.42 -6.43
C ASN A 65 -18.01 8.76 -5.10
N ARG A 66 -18.96 8.73 -4.14
CA ARG A 66 -18.76 8.21 -2.78
C ARG A 66 -18.33 6.74 -2.75
N LYS A 67 -18.93 5.85 -3.56
CA LYS A 67 -18.60 4.42 -3.57
C LYS A 67 -17.14 4.19 -3.99
N PHE A 68 -16.75 4.83 -5.09
CA PHE A 68 -15.37 4.78 -5.60
C PHE A 68 -14.40 5.36 -4.59
N ARG A 69 -14.72 6.51 -3.98
CA ARG A 69 -13.87 7.12 -2.94
C ARG A 69 -13.64 6.18 -1.76
N LEU A 70 -14.66 5.45 -1.31
CA LEU A 70 -14.52 4.45 -0.26
C LEU A 70 -13.65 3.27 -0.70
N GLY A 71 -13.77 2.83 -1.96
CA GLY A 71 -12.90 1.81 -2.55
C GLY A 71 -11.42 2.24 -2.61
N TRP A 72 -11.15 3.45 -3.09
CA TRP A 72 -9.80 4.05 -3.06
C TRP A 72 -9.23 4.13 -1.66
N MET A 73 -10.02 4.61 -0.69
CA MET A 73 -9.64 4.71 0.72
C MET A 73 -9.36 3.34 1.34
N LEU A 74 -10.10 2.30 0.95
CA LEU A 74 -9.86 0.95 1.40
C LEU A 74 -8.50 0.44 0.94
N VAL A 75 -8.18 0.65 -0.34
CA VAL A 75 -6.88 0.26 -0.91
C VAL A 75 -5.74 1.07 -0.29
N TRP A 76 -5.94 2.37 -0.10
CA TRP A 76 -5.02 3.25 0.62
C TRP A 76 -4.66 2.69 2.01
N HIS A 77 -5.67 2.40 2.82
CA HIS A 77 -5.44 1.87 4.17
C HIS A 77 -4.76 0.50 4.13
N ALA A 78 -5.13 -0.37 3.18
CA ALA A 78 -4.49 -1.67 3.02
C ALA A 78 -3.00 -1.52 2.64
N ALA A 79 -2.66 -0.55 1.79
CA ALA A 79 -1.28 -0.24 1.42
C ALA A 79 -0.46 0.25 2.61
N VAL A 80 -0.93 1.29 3.31
CA VAL A 80 -0.24 1.82 4.51
C VAL A 80 -0.06 0.72 5.56
N TRP A 81 -1.09 -0.08 5.80
CA TRP A 81 -1.03 -1.20 6.75
C TRP A 81 -0.03 -2.27 6.34
N ALA A 82 0.00 -2.66 5.06
CA ALA A 82 0.92 -3.68 4.56
C ALA A 82 2.38 -3.20 4.65
N ILE A 83 2.65 -1.94 4.28
CA ILE A 83 3.98 -1.32 4.36
C ILE A 83 4.46 -1.31 5.81
N TRP A 84 3.63 -0.82 6.73
CA TRP A 84 3.96 -0.76 8.16
C TRP A 84 4.27 -2.13 8.74
N ASN A 85 3.44 -3.14 8.44
CA ASN A 85 3.70 -4.50 8.90
C ASN A 85 4.96 -5.10 8.29
N SER A 86 5.23 -4.88 7.01
CA SER A 86 6.45 -5.37 6.39
C SER A 86 7.71 -4.76 7.02
N ARG A 87 7.65 -3.47 7.38
CA ARG A 87 8.74 -2.80 8.12
C ARG A 87 8.94 -3.44 9.50
N ASN A 88 7.86 -3.72 10.22
CA ASN A 88 7.93 -4.40 11.52
C ASN A 88 8.45 -5.84 11.41
N ASP A 89 7.99 -6.60 10.40
CA ASP A 89 8.46 -7.96 10.15
C ASP A 89 9.98 -8.00 9.92
N ILE A 90 10.56 -7.03 9.22
CA ILE A 90 12.01 -6.98 9.01
C ILE A 90 12.75 -6.72 10.33
N ILE A 91 12.25 -5.78 11.13
CA ILE A 91 12.86 -5.40 12.41
C ILE A 91 12.78 -6.54 13.43
N PHE A 92 11.67 -7.29 13.46
CA PHE A 92 11.41 -8.31 14.48
C PHE A 92 11.69 -9.75 14.00
N ALA A 93 11.65 -10.06 12.70
CA ALA A 93 11.67 -11.43 12.18
C ALA A 93 12.83 -11.77 11.21
N ARG A 94 13.83 -10.89 10.99
CA ARG A 94 15.07 -11.13 10.21
C ARG A 94 14.89 -11.67 8.77
N GLY A 95 13.70 -11.63 8.18
CA GLY A 95 13.45 -12.16 6.84
C GLY A 95 13.66 -11.12 5.74
N THR A 96 14.52 -11.41 4.76
CA THR A 96 14.65 -10.67 3.50
C THR A 96 13.81 -11.34 2.41
N VAL A 97 12.57 -10.90 2.24
CA VAL A 97 11.71 -11.31 1.11
C VAL A 97 11.74 -10.18 0.07
N SER A 98 11.52 -10.51 -1.21
CA SER A 98 11.20 -9.50 -2.24
C SER A 98 10.02 -8.64 -1.78
N ILE A 99 10.33 -7.45 -1.28
CA ILE A 99 9.41 -6.55 -0.58
C ILE A 99 8.30 -6.07 -1.51
N VAL A 100 8.63 -5.75 -2.77
CA VAL A 100 7.70 -5.05 -3.67
C VAL A 100 6.52 -5.93 -4.10
N ASP A 101 6.79 -7.08 -4.72
CA ASP A 101 5.73 -7.95 -5.25
C ASP A 101 4.88 -8.54 -4.12
N THR A 102 5.54 -8.99 -3.06
CA THR A 102 4.85 -9.52 -1.88
C THR A 102 3.95 -8.46 -1.23
N LEU A 103 4.40 -7.20 -1.16
CA LEU A 103 3.58 -6.11 -0.65
C LEU A 103 2.36 -5.85 -1.54
N VAL A 104 2.53 -5.77 -2.85
CA VAL A 104 1.41 -5.54 -3.78
C VAL A 104 0.34 -6.64 -3.62
N GLU A 105 0.75 -7.90 -3.54
CA GLU A 105 -0.17 -9.02 -3.32
C GLU A 105 -0.85 -8.96 -1.93
N LYS A 106 -0.09 -8.61 -0.88
CA LYS A 106 -0.67 -8.38 0.46
C LYS A 106 -1.71 -7.25 0.45
N VAL A 107 -1.50 -6.19 -0.33
CA VAL A 107 -2.44 -5.07 -0.46
C VAL A 107 -3.72 -5.50 -1.19
N LYS A 108 -3.58 -6.16 -2.34
CA LYS A 108 -4.74 -6.70 -3.08
C LYS A 108 -5.56 -7.64 -2.20
N LEU A 109 -4.91 -8.59 -1.53
CA LEU A 109 -5.58 -9.59 -0.68
C LEU A 109 -6.27 -8.95 0.52
N SER A 110 -5.56 -8.05 1.23
CA SER A 110 -6.10 -7.37 2.41
C SER A 110 -7.29 -6.48 2.03
N SER A 111 -7.13 -5.66 0.98
CA SER A 111 -8.20 -4.78 0.52
C SER A 111 -9.44 -5.54 0.05
N TRP A 112 -9.27 -6.67 -0.66
CA TRP A 112 -10.39 -7.54 -1.04
C TRP A 112 -11.11 -8.13 0.18
N LYS A 113 -10.37 -8.71 1.14
CA LYS A 113 -10.96 -9.26 2.37
C LYS A 113 -11.74 -8.20 3.14
N TRP A 114 -11.17 -7.00 3.25
CA TRP A 114 -11.83 -5.89 3.94
C TRP A 114 -13.05 -5.38 3.18
N PHE A 115 -13.03 -5.41 1.85
CA PHE A 115 -14.17 -5.05 1.01
C PHE A 115 -15.35 -5.99 1.27
N LEU A 116 -15.12 -7.32 1.23
CA LEU A 116 -16.16 -8.31 1.49
C LEU A 116 -16.71 -8.22 2.92
N ALA A 117 -15.84 -8.01 3.91
CA ALA A 117 -16.27 -7.84 5.30
C ALA A 117 -17.17 -6.60 5.49
N LYS A 118 -16.93 -5.53 4.71
CA LYS A 118 -17.75 -4.31 4.73
C LYS A 118 -19.02 -4.41 3.88
N ASN A 119 -19.07 -5.32 2.91
CA ASN A 119 -20.14 -5.44 1.91
C ASN A 119 -20.57 -6.91 1.72
N PRO A 120 -21.16 -7.56 2.75
CA PRO A 120 -21.47 -8.99 2.69
C PRO A 120 -22.47 -9.37 1.58
N GLY A 121 -23.28 -8.43 1.11
CA GLY A 121 -24.25 -8.63 0.01
C GLY A 121 -23.70 -8.34 -1.39
N ASN A 122 -22.42 -7.98 -1.52
CA ASN A 122 -21.81 -7.64 -2.80
C ASN A 122 -20.72 -8.65 -3.15
N PRO A 123 -21.08 -9.78 -3.80
CA PRO A 123 -20.10 -10.80 -4.15
C PRO A 123 -19.12 -10.24 -5.19
N CYS A 124 -17.85 -10.28 -4.84
CA CYS A 124 -16.72 -10.00 -5.73
C CYS A 124 -15.67 -11.06 -5.45
N SER A 125 -15.40 -11.91 -6.43
CA SER A 125 -14.34 -12.91 -6.33
C SER A 125 -12.96 -12.23 -6.26
N PHE A 126 -11.97 -12.93 -5.73
CA PHE A 126 -10.61 -12.41 -5.70
C PHE A 126 -10.08 -12.17 -7.13
N TYR A 127 -10.41 -13.04 -8.08
CA TYR A 127 -10.05 -12.85 -9.50
C TYR A 127 -10.62 -11.55 -10.09
N GLU A 128 -11.91 -11.25 -9.88
CA GLU A 128 -12.51 -9.98 -10.33
C GLU A 128 -11.81 -8.78 -9.68
N TRP A 129 -11.47 -8.90 -8.41
CA TRP A 129 -10.74 -7.86 -7.68
C TRP A 129 -9.33 -7.64 -8.24
N GLU A 130 -8.63 -8.70 -8.61
CA GLU A 130 -7.28 -8.58 -9.19
C GLU A 130 -7.30 -7.97 -10.60
N VAL A 131 -8.27 -8.33 -11.43
CA VAL A 131 -8.34 -7.87 -12.81
C VAL A 131 -8.91 -6.46 -12.90
N GLN A 132 -10.01 -6.16 -12.18
CA GLN A 132 -10.69 -4.87 -12.27
C GLN A 132 -11.46 -4.51 -10.99
N PRO A 133 -10.75 -4.15 -9.89
CA PRO A 133 -11.36 -3.92 -8.56
C PRO A 133 -12.38 -2.78 -8.57
N VAL A 134 -12.20 -1.81 -9.48
CA VAL A 134 -13.05 -0.65 -9.66
C VAL A 134 -14.50 -1.04 -10.01
N LEU A 135 -14.71 -2.17 -10.71
CA LEU A 135 -16.06 -2.67 -11.00
C LEU A 135 -16.75 -3.20 -9.74
N CYS A 136 -16.00 -3.83 -8.83
CA CYS A 136 -16.56 -4.34 -7.58
C CYS A 136 -17.06 -3.21 -6.67
N TRP A 137 -16.42 -2.03 -6.71
CA TRP A 137 -16.88 -0.87 -5.94
C TRP A 137 -18.21 -0.28 -6.43
N SER A 138 -18.57 -0.52 -7.69
CA SER A 138 -19.78 0.06 -8.29
C SER A 138 -21.06 -0.71 -7.96
N ARG A 139 -20.94 -2.02 -7.73
CA ARG A 139 -22.01 -2.91 -7.28
C ARG A 139 -22.62 -2.38 -5.97
#